data_AF-I1BUT2-F1
#
_entry.id   AF-I1BUT2-F1
#
_cell.length_a   1.000
_cell.length_b   1.000
_cell.length_c   1.000
_cell.angle_alpha   90.00
_cell.angle_beta   90.00
_cell.angle_gamma   90.00
#
_symmetry.space_group_name_H-M   'P 1'
#
loop_
_entity.id
_entity.type
_entity.pdbx_description
1 polymer ?
#
loop_
_entity_poly.entity_id
_entity_poly.type
_entity_poly.pdbx_seq_one_letter_code
_entity_poly.pdbx_strand_id
1 'polypeptide(L)' 'MPRRISSSKLDSVKLCLHNNQATTTIAAKTGVSDRTVRRLSLP' A
#
# COMPACT_ATOMS: atom_id res chain seq x y z
N MET A 1 9.86 0.33 17.98
CA MET A 1 10.45 0.02 16.67
C MET A 1 9.44 0.34 15.57
N PRO A 2 9.70 1.27 14.63
CA PRO A 2 8.81 1.49 13.50
C PRO A 2 8.80 0.24 12.60
N ARG A 3 7.63 -0.35 12.35
CA ARG A 3 7.51 -1.41 11.33
C ARG A 3 7.68 -0.79 9.96
N ARG A 4 8.86 -0.95 9.36
CA ARG A 4 9.13 -0.59 7.97
C ARG A 4 8.53 -1.65 7.05
N ILE A 5 7.79 -1.20 6.05
CA ILE A 5 7.37 -2.04 4.92
C ILE A 5 8.59 -2.32 4.04
N SER A 6 8.69 -3.53 3.48
CA SER A 6 9.74 -3.86 2.52
C SER A 6 9.56 -3.03 1.24
N SER A 7 10.65 -2.75 0.53
CA SER A 7 10.60 -2.03 -0.76
C SER A 7 9.66 -2.71 -1.74
N SER A 8 9.73 -4.04 -1.85
CA SER A 8 8.87 -4.85 -2.72
C SER A 8 7.36 -4.66 -2.46
N LYS A 9 6.95 -4.53 -1.19
CA LYS A 9 5.55 -4.24 -0.83
C LYS A 9 5.19 -2.80 -1.18
N LEU A 10 6.12 -1.87 -1.01
CA LEU A 10 5.95 -0.46 -1.34
C LEU A 10 5.72 -0.27 -2.84
N ASP A 11 6.52 -0.93 -3.68
CA ASP A 11 6.38 -0.90 -5.14
C ASP A 11 5.06 -1.53 -5.59
N SER A 12 4.66 -2.64 -4.95
CA SER A 12 3.36 -3.28 -5.21
C SER A 12 2.18 -2.37 -4.86
N VAL A 13 2.25 -1.65 -3.73
CA VAL A 13 1.23 -0.66 -3.34
C VAL A 13 1.17 0.49 -4.33
N LYS A 14 2.31 1.06 -4.73
CA LYS A 14 2.36 2.14 -5.73
C LYS A 14 1.77 1.71 -7.08
N LEU A 15 2.12 0.51 -7.55
CA LEU A 15 1.58 -0.03 -8.79
C LEU A 15 0.05 -0.18 -8.70
N CYS A 16 -0.48 -0.68 -7.58
CA CYS A 16 -1.93 -0.83 -7.43
C CYS A 16 -2.66 0.52 -7.30
N LEU A 17 -2.05 1.51 -6.64
CA LEU A 17 -2.58 2.88 -6.57
C LEU A 17 -2.65 3.52 -7.96
N HIS A 18 -1.62 3.35 -8.79
CA HIS A 18 -1.61 3.83 -10.17
C HIS A 18 -2.70 3.17 -11.04
N ASN A 19 -3.11 1.95 -10.69
CA ASN A 19 -4.21 1.25 -11.36
C ASN A 19 -5.60 1.62 -10.78
N ASN A 20 -5.71 2.71 -10.01
CA ASN A 20 -6.94 3.17 -9.35
C ASN A 20 -7.65 2.07 -8.53
N GLN A 21 -6.91 1.09 -7.99
CA GLN A 21 -7.50 0.08 -7.11
C GLN A 21 -7.88 0.70 -5.76
N ALA A 22 -8.99 0.24 -5.19
CA ALA A 22 -9.42 0.64 -3.86
C ALA A 22 -8.39 0.23 -2.79
N THR A 23 -8.17 1.08 -1.78
CA THR A 23 -7.14 0.84 -0.75
C THR A 23 -7.32 -0.48 0.00
N THR A 24 -8.57 -0.90 0.21
CA THR A 24 -8.93 -2.17 0.83
C THR A 24 -8.44 -3.37 0.00
N THR A 25 -8.60 -3.31 -1.31
CA THR A 25 -8.09 -4.33 -2.25
C THR A 25 -6.57 -4.37 -2.24
N ILE A 26 -5.92 -3.21 -2.20
CA ILE A 26 -4.45 -3.11 -2.15
C ILE A 26 -3.92 -3.70 -0.84
N ALA A 27 -4.54 -3.37 0.29
CA ALA A 27 -4.19 -3.89 1.60
C ALA A 27 -4.30 -5.42 1.65
N ALA A 28 -5.38 -5.98 1.10
CA ALA A 28 -5.59 -7.43 1.00
C ALA A 28 -4.54 -8.11 0.11
N LYS A 29 -4.20 -7.53 -1.05
CA LYS A 29 -3.20 -8.09 -1.98
C LYS A 29 -1.78 -8.04 -1.44
N THR A 30 -1.41 -6.93 -0.80
CA THR A 30 -0.02 -6.67 -0.38
C THR A 30 0.27 -7.11 1.06
N GLY A 31 -0.77 -7.43 1.83
CA GLY A 31 -0.67 -7.70 3.27
C GLY A 31 -0.15 -6.48 4.04
N VAL A 32 -0.42 -5.28 3.53
CA VAL A 32 -0.08 -3.99 4.14
C VAL A 32 -1.34 -3.44 4.79
N SER A 33 -1.20 -2.76 5.93
CA SER A 33 -2.37 -2.20 6.62
C SER A 33 -3.05 -1.12 5.76
N ASP A 34 -4.39 -1.06 5.78
CA ASP A 34 -5.15 -0.02 5.06
C ASP A 34 -4.69 1.39 5.45
N ARG A 35 -4.35 1.60 6.73
CA ARG A 35 -3.79 2.88 7.22
C ARG A 35 -2.48 3.24 6.52
N THR A 36 -1.63 2.27 6.24
CA THR A 36 -0.37 2.49 5.51
C THR A 36 -0.64 2.78 4.03
N VAL A 37 -1.55 2.04 3.40
CA VAL A 37 -1.94 2.29 2.00
C VAL A 37 -2.55 3.69 1.83
N ARG A 38 -3.45 4.10 2.72
CA ARG A 38 -4.03 5.45 2.74
C ARG A 38 -2.97 6.54 2.87
N ARG A 39 -1.97 6.36 3.74
CA ARG A 39 -0.85 7.31 3.88
C ARG A 39 0.00 7.42 2.62
N LEU A 40 0.11 6.34 1.83
CA LEU A 40 0.85 6.32 0.56
C LEU A 40 0.02 6.82 -0.62
N SER A 41 -1.31 6.85 -0.48
CA SER A 41 -2.25 7.35 -1.48
C SER A 41 -2.47 8.86 -1.41
N LEU A 42 -2.09 9.50 -0.30
CA LEU A 42 -2.17 10.95 -0.17
C LEU A 42 -1.02 11.59 -0.97
N PRO A 43 -1.28 12.67 -1.74
CA PRO A 43 -0.25 13.41 -2.46
C PRO A 43 0.80 14.02 -1.51
#